data_AF-A0A1L9GYA2-F1
#
_entry.id   AF-A0A1L9GYA2-F1
#
_cell.length_a   1.000
_cell.length_b   1.000
_cell.length_c   1.000
_cell.angle_alpha   90.00
_cell.angle_beta   90.00
_cell.angle_gamma   90.00
#
_symmetry.space_group_name_H-M   'P 1'
#
loop_
_entity.id
_entity.type
_entity.pdbx_description
1 polymer ?
#
loop_
_entity_poly.entity_id
_entity_poly.type
_entity_poly.pdbx_seq_one_letter_code
_entity_poly.pdbx_strand_id
1 'polypeptide(L)'
;MAEAIFNHIADGHSTAISAGVKPGEANGKTIKELGPLVIECMNEIGIDISHRVSKPLTQEIFNEADVVVSMIGKEWLPEYARHSRKVRYWHVDDPEHMTHAGKARTRDKIYSRVKRLIKEGNK
;
A
#
# COMPACT_ATOMS: atom_id res chain seq x y z
N MET A 1 -4.20 0.00 2.46
CA MET A 1 -3.70 -0.39 3.80
C MET A 1 -2.29 0.14 4.08
N ALA A 2 -1.27 -0.25 3.30
CA ALA A 2 0.14 0.08 3.61
C ALA A 2 0.44 1.57 3.77
N GLU A 3 -0.02 2.42 2.85
CA GLU A 3 0.13 3.88 2.93
C GLU A 3 -0.45 4.44 4.24
N ALA A 4 -1.67 4.02 4.58
CA ALA A 4 -2.37 4.51 5.76
C ALA A 4 -1.65 4.10 7.05
N ILE A 5 -1.19 2.84 7.13
CA ILE A 5 -0.42 2.35 8.27
C ILE A 5 0.92 3.09 8.39
N PHE A 6 1.61 3.31 7.27
CA PHE A 6 2.89 4.04 7.28
C PHE A 6 2.70 5.45 7.81
N ASN A 7 1.76 6.21 7.26
CA ASN A 7 1.53 7.59 7.67
C ASN A 7 1.01 7.69 9.11
N HIS A 8 0.29 6.68 9.61
CA HIS A 8 -0.13 6.61 11.01
C HIS A 8 1.05 6.37 11.97
N ILE A 9 2.03 5.54 11.59
CA ILE A 9 3.18 5.20 12.45
C ILE A 9 4.32 6.23 12.34
N ALA A 10 4.52 6.82 11.15
CA ALA A 10 5.65 7.69 10.87
C ALA A 10 5.52 9.09 11.51
N ASP A 11 4.33 9.46 12.01
CA ASP A 11 4.05 10.70 12.74
C ASP A 11 4.64 11.97 12.08
N GLY A 12 4.54 12.04 10.75
CA GLY A 12 5.02 13.19 9.96
C GLY A 12 6.51 13.24 9.64
N HIS A 13 7.34 12.35 10.21
CA HIS A 13 8.78 12.28 9.88
C HIS A 13 9.06 11.75 8.46
N SER A 14 8.12 10.98 7.93
CA SER A 14 8.17 10.45 6.57
C SER A 14 6.74 10.27 6.07
N THR A 15 6.56 10.30 4.76
CA THR A 15 5.25 10.13 4.14
C THR A 15 5.29 8.99 3.14
N ALA A 16 4.14 8.35 2.97
CA ALA A 16 3.91 7.36 1.93
C ALA A 16 2.73 7.79 1.06
N ILE A 17 2.79 7.34 -0.19
CA ILE A 17 1.72 7.36 -1.18
C ILE A 17 1.56 5.96 -1.76
N SER A 18 0.35 5.55 -2.12
CA SER A 18 0.06 4.29 -2.81
C SER A 18 -0.53 4.51 -4.19
N ALA A 19 -0.20 3.63 -5.13
CA ALA A 19 -0.70 3.68 -6.49
C ALA A 19 -0.84 2.26 -7.06
N GLY A 20 -1.81 2.06 -7.95
CA GLY A 20 -2.05 0.79 -8.64
C GLY A 20 -1.49 0.78 -10.06
N VAL A 21 -1.05 -0.39 -10.54
CA VAL A 21 -0.53 -0.54 -11.91
C VAL A 21 -1.56 -1.10 -12.89
N LYS A 22 -2.64 -1.70 -12.39
CA LYS A 22 -3.65 -2.34 -13.24
C LYS A 22 -4.57 -1.29 -13.85
N PRO A 23 -4.60 -1.14 -15.18
CA PRO A 23 -5.55 -0.27 -15.86
C PRO A 23 -6.98 -0.70 -15.51
N GLY A 24 -7.84 0.24 -15.10
CA GLY A 24 -9.23 -0.07 -14.75
C GLY A 24 -9.51 -0.39 -13.27
N GLU A 25 -8.48 -0.66 -12.44
CA GLU A 25 -8.65 -0.77 -10.98
C GLU A 25 -8.33 0.55 -10.25
N ALA A 26 -7.57 1.43 -10.91
CA ALA A 26 -7.22 2.76 -10.44
C ALA A 26 -8.14 3.86 -11.00
N ASN A 27 -9.46 3.66 -10.90
CA ASN A 27 -10.46 4.54 -11.54
C ASN A 27 -10.88 5.74 -10.68
N GLY A 28 -10.08 6.16 -9.71
CA GLY A 28 -10.47 7.22 -8.79
C GLY A 28 -11.60 6.83 -7.83
N LYS A 29 -11.94 5.54 -7.74
CA LYS A 29 -12.90 5.03 -6.75
C LYS A 29 -12.34 5.13 -5.34
N THR A 30 -13.19 5.54 -4.41
CA THR A 30 -12.89 5.47 -2.98
C THR A 30 -12.84 4.03 -2.51
N ILE A 31 -12.12 3.76 -1.42
CA ILE A 31 -12.11 2.41 -0.81
C ILE A 31 -13.53 2.00 -0.39
N LYS A 32 -14.37 2.96 0.03
CA LYS A 32 -15.78 2.70 0.34
C LYS A 32 -16.54 2.08 -0.84
N GLU A 33 -16.24 2.51 -2.05
CA GLU A 33 -16.85 1.96 -3.28
C GLU A 33 -16.27 0.59 -3.67
N LEU A 34 -15.12 0.20 -3.14
CA LEU A 34 -14.48 -1.10 -3.41
C LEU A 34 -14.90 -2.19 -2.41
N GLY A 35 -15.36 -1.80 -1.23
CA GLY A 35 -16.01 -2.70 -0.27
C GLY A 35 -15.72 -2.38 1.20
N PRO A 36 -16.67 -2.65 2.12
CA PRO A 36 -16.58 -2.22 3.51
C PRO A 36 -15.57 -3.01 4.36
N LEU A 37 -15.34 -4.29 4.06
CA LEU A 37 -14.56 -5.18 4.93
C LEU A 37 -13.11 -4.70 5.16
N VAL A 38 -12.48 -4.07 4.17
CA VAL A 38 -11.12 -3.53 4.36
C VAL A 38 -11.11 -2.29 5.23
N ILE A 39 -12.20 -1.52 5.25
CA ILE A 39 -12.38 -0.35 6.12
C ILE A 39 -12.57 -0.83 7.55
N GLU A 40 -13.44 -1.82 7.77
CA GLU A 40 -13.66 -2.44 9.09
C GLU A 40 -12.35 -2.96 9.68
N CYS A 41 -11.58 -3.74 8.91
CA CYS A 41 -10.27 -4.23 9.34
C CYS A 41 -9.30 -3.10 9.72
N MET A 42 -9.32 -1.97 9.01
CA MET A 42 -8.41 -0.86 9.34
C MET A 42 -8.91 -0.04 10.54
N ASN A 43 -10.22 0.09 10.72
CA ASN A 43 -10.82 0.74 11.87
C ASN A 43 -10.54 -0.01 13.18
N GLU A 44 -10.38 -1.33 13.16
CA GLU A 44 -9.96 -2.11 14.34
C GLU A 44 -8.61 -1.66 14.93
N ILE A 45 -7.74 -1.07 14.12
CA ILE A 45 -6.46 -0.51 14.57
C ILE A 45 -6.49 1.03 14.63
N GLY A 46 -7.68 1.64 14.59
CA GLY A 46 -7.86 3.09 14.69
C GLY A 46 -7.52 3.89 13.43
N ILE A 47 -7.49 3.25 12.25
CA ILE A 47 -7.12 3.90 10.99
C ILE A 47 -8.30 3.89 10.02
N ASP A 48 -8.93 5.05 9.82
CA ASP A 48 -9.94 5.19 8.77
C ASP A 48 -9.31 5.37 7.39
N ILE A 49 -9.75 4.54 6.43
CA ILE A 49 -9.34 4.60 5.02
C ILE A 49 -10.51 4.80 4.06
N SER A 50 -11.72 5.04 4.57
CA SER A 50 -12.95 5.13 3.80
C SER A 50 -12.88 6.19 2.67
N HIS A 51 -12.21 7.31 2.96
CA HIS A 51 -12.04 8.44 2.04
C HIS A 51 -10.86 8.30 1.06
N ARG A 52 -10.04 7.25 1.19
CA ARG A 52 -8.87 7.10 0.32
C ARG A 52 -9.29 6.67 -1.07
N VAL A 53 -8.58 7.17 -2.07
CA VAL A 53 -8.91 6.99 -3.49
C VAL A 53 -7.81 6.20 -4.19
N SER A 54 -8.22 5.22 -5.01
CA SER A 54 -7.30 4.47 -5.87
C SER A 54 -6.77 5.38 -6.99
N LYS A 55 -5.45 5.50 -7.10
CA LYS A 55 -4.77 6.33 -8.10
C LYS A 55 -3.78 5.51 -8.95
N PRO A 56 -3.62 5.84 -10.23
CA PRO A 56 -2.71 5.10 -11.11
C PRO A 56 -1.26 5.38 -10.75
N LEU A 57 -0.39 4.39 -10.96
CA LEU A 57 1.04 4.58 -10.90
C LEU A 57 1.50 5.38 -12.13
N THR A 58 2.00 6.58 -11.90
CA THR A 58 2.64 7.40 -12.92
C THR A 58 4.16 7.42 -12.73
N GLN A 59 4.89 7.78 -13.79
CA GLN A 59 6.35 7.86 -13.73
C GLN A 59 6.82 8.95 -12.76
N GLU A 60 6.06 10.03 -12.63
CA GLU A 60 6.32 11.13 -11.70
C GLU A 60 6.25 10.64 -10.25
N ILE A 61 5.14 9.98 -9.87
CA ILE A 61 4.98 9.36 -8.54
C ILE A 61 6.13 8.40 -8.22
N PHE A 62 6.55 7.61 -9.21
CA PHE A 62 7.65 6.67 -9.04
C PHE A 62 9.00 7.36 -8.83
N ASN A 63 9.26 8.45 -9.56
CA ASN A 63 10.53 9.16 -9.50
C ASN A 63 10.70 9.96 -8.20
N GLU A 64 9.62 10.50 -7.65
CA GLU A 64 9.62 11.24 -6.37
C GLU A 64 9.93 10.34 -5.16
N ALA A 65 9.62 9.05 -5.23
CA ALA A 65 9.84 8.13 -4.12
C ALA A 65 11.33 7.81 -3.93
N ASP A 66 11.81 7.85 -2.68
CA ASP A 66 13.13 7.33 -2.29
C ASP A 66 13.14 5.80 -2.28
N VAL A 67 12.04 5.21 -1.78
CA VAL A 67 11.83 3.77 -1.68
C VAL A 67 10.45 3.43 -2.23
N VAL A 68 10.39 2.41 -3.08
CA VAL A 68 9.13 1.90 -3.65
C VAL A 68 8.89 0.50 -3.14
N VAL A 69 7.74 0.26 -2.51
CA VAL A 69 7.33 -1.08 -2.10
C VAL A 69 6.35 -1.64 -3.13
N SER A 70 6.74 -2.72 -3.81
CA SER A 70 5.84 -3.48 -4.69
C SER A 70 5.25 -4.67 -3.95
N MET A 71 3.93 -4.80 -4.02
CA MET A 71 3.17 -5.96 -3.53
C MET A 71 2.73 -6.90 -4.65
N ILE A 72 3.13 -6.60 -5.88
CA ILE A 72 2.92 -7.43 -7.08
C ILE A 72 4.27 -7.89 -7.64
N GLY A 73 4.22 -8.93 -8.46
CA GLY A 73 5.38 -9.46 -9.17
C GLY A 73 6.04 -8.42 -10.07
N LYS A 74 7.36 -8.55 -10.22
CA LYS A 74 8.22 -7.68 -11.05
C LYS A 74 7.74 -7.60 -12.52
N GLU A 75 7.15 -8.68 -13.01
CA GLU A 75 6.61 -8.81 -14.35
C GLU A 75 5.44 -7.84 -14.61
N TRP A 76 4.67 -7.49 -13.58
CA TRP A 76 3.52 -6.60 -13.66
C TRP A 76 3.87 -5.12 -13.54
N LEU A 77 5.12 -4.80 -13.22
CA LEU A 77 5.57 -3.41 -13.13
C LEU A 77 5.86 -2.82 -14.52
N PRO A 78 5.61 -1.52 -14.73
CA PRO A 78 6.10 -0.79 -15.89
C PRO A 78 7.61 -0.92 -16.07
N GLU A 79 8.09 -0.81 -17.31
CA GLU A 79 9.50 -1.00 -17.64
C GLU A 79 10.45 -0.11 -16.82
N TYR A 80 10.09 1.17 -16.64
CA TYR A 80 10.87 2.13 -15.86
C TYR A 80 11.03 1.73 -14.37
N ALA A 81 10.10 0.95 -13.83
CA ALA A 81 10.13 0.50 -12.44
C ALA A 81 10.81 -0.86 -12.28
N ARG A 82 10.72 -1.74 -13.28
CA ARG A 82 11.11 -3.15 -13.21
C ARG A 82 12.57 -3.38 -12.80
N HIS A 83 13.48 -2.51 -13.22
CA HIS A 83 14.93 -2.64 -12.96
C HIS A 83 15.47 -1.63 -11.94
N SER A 84 14.60 -0.85 -11.31
CA SER A 84 15.02 0.19 -10.37
C SER A 84 15.48 -0.38 -9.03
N ARG A 85 16.59 0.13 -8.52
CA ARG A 85 17.10 -0.17 -7.18
C ARG A 85 16.24 0.41 -6.06
N LYS A 86 15.28 1.29 -6.38
CA LYS A 86 14.31 1.83 -5.41
C LYS A 86 13.28 0.78 -4.97
N VAL A 87 13.05 -0.25 -5.79
CA VAL A 87 11.96 -1.21 -5.57
C VAL A 87 12.35 -2.25 -4.52
N ARG A 88 11.43 -2.52 -3.59
CA ARG A 88 11.47 -3.58 -2.59
C ARG A 88 10.21 -4.43 -2.76
N TYR A 89 10.37 -5.74 -2.84
CA TYR A 89 9.25 -6.64 -3.05
C TYR A 89 8.75 -7.21 -1.72
N TRP A 90 7.47 -6.99 -1.42
CA TRP A 90 6.80 -7.58 -0.27
C TRP A 90 5.83 -8.65 -0.74
N HIS A 91 6.07 -9.88 -0.32
CA HIS A 91 5.11 -10.97 -0.46
C HIS A 91 4.07 -10.84 0.64
N VAL A 92 2.87 -10.41 0.24
CA VAL A 92 1.67 -10.28 1.07
C VAL A 92 0.50 -10.77 0.23
N ASP A 93 -0.42 -11.51 0.85
CA ASP A 93 -1.58 -12.05 0.16
C ASP A 93 -2.54 -10.92 -0.23
N ASP A 94 -3.06 -10.98 -1.47
CA ASP A 94 -4.04 -10.01 -1.94
C ASP A 94 -5.33 -10.13 -1.11
N PRO A 95 -5.73 -9.09 -0.36
CA PRO A 95 -6.95 -9.12 0.45
C PRO A 95 -8.23 -9.15 -0.39
N GLU A 96 -8.14 -8.94 -1.71
CA GLU A 96 -9.27 -9.00 -2.62
C GLU A 96 -9.99 -10.37 -2.48
N HIS A 97 -11.32 -10.33 -2.39
CA HIS A 97 -12.17 -11.51 -2.17
C HIS A 97 -11.92 -12.34 -0.89
N MET A 98 -11.00 -11.95 0.00
CA MET A 98 -10.80 -12.65 1.29
C MET A 98 -11.92 -12.39 2.31
N THR A 99 -12.07 -13.29 3.28
CA THR A 99 -12.88 -13.05 4.48
C THR A 99 -12.29 -11.93 5.35
N HIS A 100 -13.08 -11.40 6.29
CA HIS A 100 -12.60 -10.42 7.27
C HIS A 100 -11.33 -10.89 8.00
N ALA A 101 -11.32 -12.14 8.48
CA ALA A 101 -10.13 -12.72 9.15
C ALA A 101 -8.90 -12.80 8.23
N GLY A 102 -9.09 -13.08 6.93
CA GLY A 102 -8.01 -13.04 5.94
C GLY A 102 -7.44 -11.64 5.76
N LYS A 103 -8.32 -10.65 5.61
CA LYS A 103 -7.96 -9.23 5.50
C LYS A 103 -7.22 -8.73 6.75
N ALA A 104 -7.68 -9.09 7.95
CA ALA A 104 -7.01 -8.76 9.21
C ALA A 104 -5.59 -9.35 9.29
N ARG A 105 -5.40 -10.63 8.90
CA ARG A 105 -4.05 -11.23 8.81
C ARG A 105 -3.15 -10.49 7.83
N THR A 106 -3.67 -10.12 6.66
CA THR A 106 -2.93 -9.32 5.67
C THR A 106 -2.57 -7.94 6.23
N ARG A 107 -3.49 -7.25 6.90
CA ARG A 107 -3.24 -5.99 7.60
C ARG A 107 -2.08 -6.13 8.59
N ASP A 108 -2.10 -7.15 9.44
CA ASP A 108 -1.07 -7.35 10.48
C ASP A 108 0.32 -7.66 9.89
N LYS A 109 0.36 -8.43 8.78
CA LYS A 109 1.59 -8.65 7.99
C LYS A 109 2.13 -7.34 7.43
N ILE A 110 1.26 -6.50 6.85
CA ILE A 110 1.63 -5.17 6.33
C ILE A 110 2.13 -4.29 7.47
N TYR A 111 1.43 -4.26 8.60
CA TYR A 111 1.80 -3.47 9.77
C TYR A 111 3.21 -3.80 10.27
N SER A 112 3.51 -5.09 10.41
CA SER A 112 4.82 -5.56 10.85
C SER A 112 5.93 -5.16 9.86
N ARG A 113 5.67 -5.26 8.55
CA ARG A 113 6.63 -4.87 7.51
C ARG A 113 6.85 -3.35 7.47
N VAL A 114 5.79 -2.54 7.62
CA VAL A 114 5.88 -1.07 7.70
C VAL A 114 6.71 -0.65 8.90
N LYS A 115 6.45 -1.22 10.09
CA LYS A 115 7.22 -0.93 11.30
C LYS A 115 8.71 -1.21 11.10
N ARG A 116 9.05 -2.29 10.39
CA ARG A 116 10.44 -2.61 10.05
C ARG A 116 11.04 -1.59 9.05
N LEU A 117 10.29 -1.22 8.02
CA LEU A 117 10.72 -0.25 7.01
C LEU A 117 11.06 1.11 7.64
N ILE A 118 10.20 1.62 8.52
CA ILE A 118 10.44 2.90 9.23
C ILE A 118 11.72 2.80 10.09
N LYS A 119 11.92 1.68 10.79
CA LYS A 119 13.14 1.46 11.59
C LYS A 119 14.42 1.38 10.74
N GLU A 120 14.32 0.89 9.51
CA GLU A 120 15.45 0.86 8.56
C GLU A 120 15.77 2.25 7.99
N GLY A 121 14.74 3.08 7.75
CA GLY A 121 14.88 4.45 7.22
C GLY A 121 15.31 5.49 8.25
N ASN A 122 15.08 5.27 9.54
CA ASN A 122 15.53 6.16 10.63
C ASN A 122 17.00 5.92 11.05
N LYS A 123 17.84 5.40 10.15
CA LYS A 123 19.28 5.18 10.37
C LYS A 123 20.10 6.09 9.47
#